data_AF-A0A5C6QG89-F1
#
_entry.id   AF-A0A5C6QG89-F1
#
_cell.length_a   1.000
_cell.length_b   1.000
_cell.length_c   1.000
_cell.angle_alpha   90.00
_cell.angle_beta   90.00
_cell.angle_gamma   90.00
#
_symmetry.space_group_name_H-M   'P 1'
#
loop_
_entity.id
_entity.type
_entity.pdbx_description
1 polymer ?
#
loop_
_entity_poly.entity_id
_entity_poly.type
_entity_poly.pdbx_seq_one_letter_code
_entity_poly.pdbx_strand_id
1 'polypeptide(L)'
;MFDPAALAVNPAVDIDQKKESDLEVTNSLSETLVDRLNHYKNELLTGLGEVDEYKLLCNQFPELHTKLQSKYNEVREKNSKLLGSIKAVENLISIKH
;
A
#
# COMPACT_ATOMS: atom_id res chain seq x y z
N MET A 1 29.72 -53.59 -27.65
CA MET A 1 28.54 -54.35 -27.22
C MET A 1 27.69 -53.37 -26.43
N PHE A 2 26.63 -52.84 -27.04
CA PHE A 2 25.76 -51.85 -26.40
C PHE A 2 24.79 -52.61 -25.50
N ASP A 3 24.68 -52.19 -24.24
CA ASP A 3 23.77 -52.77 -23.27
C ASP A 3 22.40 -52.06 -23.37
N PRO A 4 21.34 -52.71 -23.87
CA PRO A 4 20.08 -52.04 -24.18
C PRO A 4 19.18 -51.80 -22.95
N ALA A 5 19.64 -52.12 -21.73
CA ALA A 5 18.87 -51.99 -20.51
C ALA A 5 19.00 -50.63 -19.78
N ALA A 6 19.70 -49.65 -20.37
CA ALA A 6 19.98 -48.36 -19.71
C ALA A 6 18.84 -47.31 -19.75
N LEU A 7 17.63 -47.65 -20.21
CA LEU A 7 16.47 -46.74 -20.18
C LEU A 7 15.26 -47.39 -19.51
N ALA A 8 15.29 -47.44 -18.18
CA ALA A 8 14.08 -47.50 -17.37
C ALA A 8 14.23 -46.54 -16.19
N VAL A 9 14.20 -45.24 -16.51
CA VAL A 9 13.97 -44.20 -15.50
C VAL A 9 12.60 -43.61 -15.78
N ASN A 10 11.69 -43.89 -14.85
CA ASN A 10 10.31 -43.47 -14.83
C ASN A 10 10.18 -41.93 -14.95
N PRO A 11 9.29 -41.42 -15.81
CA PRO A 11 8.95 -40.00 -15.82
C PRO A 11 7.84 -39.76 -14.79
N ALA A 12 8.21 -39.62 -13.52
CA ALA A 12 7.29 -39.14 -12.49
C ALA A 12 8.09 -38.47 -11.37
N VAL A 13 8.76 -37.37 -11.71
CA VAL A 13 9.21 -36.40 -10.71
C VAL A 13 8.43 -35.13 -10.92
N ASP A 14 7.34 -35.07 -10.14
CA ASP A 14 6.90 -33.91 -9.37
C ASP A 14 6.63 -32.60 -10.15
N ILE A 15 5.44 -32.55 -10.75
CA ILE A 15 4.75 -31.30 -11.04
C ILE A 15 3.75 -31.08 -9.89
N ASP A 16 4.20 -30.58 -8.74
CA ASP A 16 3.27 -29.94 -7.78
C ASP A 16 3.89 -28.99 -6.73
N GLN A 17 5.20 -28.89 -6.57
CA GLN A 17 5.79 -28.02 -5.52
C GLN A 17 5.83 -26.50 -5.83
N LYS A 18 5.35 -26.04 -7.00
CA LYS A 18 5.44 -24.60 -7.39
C LYS A 18 4.16 -23.79 -7.15
N LYS A 19 3.05 -24.44 -6.78
CA LYS A 19 1.73 -23.79 -6.75
C LYS A 19 1.29 -23.34 -5.36
N GLU A 20 1.78 -24.00 -4.29
CA GLU A 20 1.48 -23.64 -2.90
C GLU A 20 2.24 -22.37 -2.45
N SER A 21 3.50 -22.21 -2.85
CA SER A 21 4.32 -21.05 -2.44
C SER A 21 3.82 -19.71 -3.00
N ASP A 22 3.32 -19.71 -4.25
CA ASP A 22 2.82 -18.49 -4.88
C ASP A 22 1.47 -18.04 -4.30
N LEU A 23 0.66 -18.98 -3.79
CA LEU A 23 -0.63 -18.69 -3.17
C LEU A 23 -0.47 -18.05 -1.77
N GLU A 24 0.49 -18.52 -0.98
CA GLU A 24 0.82 -17.92 0.33
C GLU A 24 1.45 -16.53 0.20
N VAL A 25 2.35 -16.35 -0.77
CA VAL A 25 2.98 -15.04 -1.05
C VAL A 25 1.95 -14.02 -1.56
N THR A 26 0.97 -14.45 -2.36
CA THR A 26 -0.08 -13.55 -2.87
C THR A 26 -1.07 -13.12 -1.79
N ASN A 27 -1.39 -14.00 -0.83
CA ASN A 27 -2.24 -13.67 0.32
C ASN A 27 -1.54 -12.72 1.30
N SER A 28 -0.31 -13.02 1.71
CA SER A 28 0.47 -12.15 2.61
C SER A 28 0.76 -10.76 2.03
N LEU A 29 0.99 -10.67 0.71
CA LEU A 29 1.10 -9.39 0.03
C LEU A 29 -0.24 -8.61 0.03
N SER A 30 -1.37 -9.31 -0.10
CA SER A 30 -2.70 -8.67 -0.05
C SER A 30 -2.94 -8.02 1.31
N GLU A 31 -2.71 -8.77 2.39
CA GLU A 31 -2.85 -8.27 3.77
C GLU A 31 -1.93 -7.06 4.01
N THR A 32 -0.67 -7.16 3.59
CA THR A 32 0.30 -6.05 3.70
C THR A 32 -0.18 -4.78 2.98
N LEU A 33 -0.77 -4.92 1.79
CA LEU A 33 -1.29 -3.79 1.02
C LEU A 33 -2.55 -3.19 1.67
N VAL A 34 -3.42 -4.01 2.23
CA VAL A 34 -4.62 -3.57 2.96
C VAL A 34 -4.23 -2.81 4.23
N ASP A 35 -3.27 -3.31 4.99
CA ASP A 35 -2.77 -2.63 6.20
C ASP A 35 -2.15 -1.28 5.85
N ARG A 36 -1.33 -1.23 4.79
CA ARG A 36 -0.75 0.01 4.28
C ARG A 36 -1.82 1.00 3.82
N LEU A 37 -2.86 0.52 3.14
CA LEU A 37 -3.99 1.34 2.70
C LEU A 37 -4.75 1.94 3.90
N ASN A 38 -5.03 1.13 4.92
CA ASN A 38 -5.71 1.56 6.13
C ASN A 38 -4.89 2.60 6.90
N HIS A 39 -3.57 2.41 6.98
CA HIS A 39 -2.67 3.38 7.59
C HIS A 39 -2.73 4.73 6.88
N TYR A 40 -2.64 4.76 5.55
CA TYR A 40 -2.74 6.01 4.79
C TYR A 40 -4.09 6.70 4.93
N LYS A 41 -5.19 5.93 4.96
CA LYS A 41 -6.54 6.47 5.19
C LYS A 41 -6.66 7.12 6.58
N ASN A 42 -6.13 6.47 7.62
CA ASN A 42 -6.12 7.02 8.97
C ASN A 42 -5.29 8.30 9.06
N GLU A 43 -4.09 8.32 8.46
CA GLU A 43 -3.26 9.54 8.42
C GLU A 43 -3.93 10.70 7.68
N LEU A 44 -4.66 10.40 6.60
CA LEU A 44 -5.39 11.41 5.85
C LEU A 44 -6.53 12.00 6.70
N LEU A 45 -7.27 11.17 7.44
CA LEU A 45 -8.33 11.63 8.34
C LEU A 45 -7.79 12.58 9.41
N THR A 46 -6.66 12.24 10.03
CA THR A 46 -5.98 13.14 10.98
C THR A 46 -5.61 14.47 10.31
N GLY A 47 -5.01 14.42 9.13
CA GLY A 47 -4.61 15.62 8.39
C GLY A 47 -5.79 16.47 7.92
N LEU A 48 -6.96 15.90 7.68
CA LEU A 48 -8.17 16.66 7.38
C LEU A 48 -8.65 17.43 8.61
N GLY A 49 -8.62 16.80 9.79
CA GLY A 49 -8.91 17.47 11.06
C GLY A 49 -7.96 18.62 11.35
N GLU A 50 -6.65 18.42 11.13
CA GLU A 50 -5.64 19.48 11.26
C GLU A 50 -5.92 20.67 10.31
N VAL A 51 -6.28 20.38 9.05
CA VAL A 51 -6.61 21.42 8.05
C VAL A 51 -7.79 22.26 8.50
N ASP A 52 -8.83 21.65 9.05
CA ASP A 52 -10.02 22.37 9.53
C ASP A 52 -9.73 23.17 10.80
N GLU A 53 -8.97 22.61 11.75
CA GLU A 53 -8.54 23.32 12.95
C GLU A 53 -7.64 24.53 12.60
N TYR A 54 -6.69 24.37 11.67
CA TYR A 54 -5.84 25.49 11.25
C TYR A 54 -6.64 26.64 10.62
N LYS A 55 -7.71 26.36 9.86
CA LYS A 55 -8.59 27.41 9.34
C LYS A 55 -9.27 28.17 10.48
N LEU A 56 -9.79 27.46 11.48
CA LEU A 56 -10.42 28.07 12.64
C LEU A 56 -9.44 28.92 13.44
N LEU A 57 -8.22 28.41 13.66
CA LEU A 57 -7.16 29.13 14.37
C LEU A 57 -6.70 30.37 13.62
N CYS A 58 -6.58 30.33 12.28
CA CYS A 58 -6.26 31.51 11.47
C CYS A 58 -7.29 32.63 11.65
N ASN A 59 -8.57 32.28 11.80
CA ASN A 59 -9.64 33.25 12.03
C ASN A 59 -9.65 33.78 13.47
N GLN A 60 -9.35 32.92 14.45
CA GLN A 60 -9.34 33.27 15.88
C GLN A 60 -8.12 34.10 16.28
N PHE A 61 -6.96 33.86 15.66
CA PHE A 61 -5.69 34.48 15.99
C PHE A 61 -5.00 35.07 14.74
N PRO A 62 -5.49 36.21 14.21
CA PRO A 62 -4.94 36.82 12.99
C PRO A 62 -3.44 37.18 13.10
N GLU A 63 -2.94 37.46 14.30
CA GLU A 63 -1.53 37.73 14.57
C GLU A 63 -0.63 36.51 14.32
N LEU A 64 -1.18 35.29 14.37
CA LEU A 64 -0.47 34.05 14.09
C LEU A 64 -0.65 33.58 12.63
N HIS A 65 -1.40 34.31 11.81
CA HIS A 65 -1.83 33.89 10.48
C HIS A 65 -0.68 33.39 9.61
N THR A 66 0.45 34.10 9.54
CA THR A 66 1.61 33.66 8.72
C THR A 66 2.14 32.29 9.15
N LYS A 67 2.24 32.03 10.45
CA LYS A 67 2.74 30.76 10.98
C LYS A 67 1.72 29.63 10.76
N LEU A 68 0.45 29.90 11.04
CA LEU A 68 -0.64 28.93 10.88
C LEU A 68 -0.89 28.61 9.40
N GLN A 69 -0.78 29.59 8.51
CA GLN A 69 -0.89 29.40 7.07
C GLN A 69 0.22 28.48 6.53
N SER A 70 1.45 28.60 7.05
CA SER A 70 2.53 27.67 6.69
C SER A 70 2.17 26.24 7.08
N LYS A 71 1.68 26.03 8.32
CA LYS A 71 1.28 24.70 8.80
C LYS A 71 0.09 24.12 8.04
N TYR A 72 -0.91 24.94 7.75
CA TYR A 72 -2.02 24.59 6.89
C TYR A 72 -1.55 24.11 5.51
N ASN A 73 -0.61 24.83 4.89
CA ASN A 73 -0.07 24.47 3.58
C ASN A 73 0.71 23.14 3.64
N GLU A 74 1.54 22.93 4.68
CA GLU A 74 2.28 21.68 4.91
C GLU A 74 1.33 20.48 5.01
N VAL A 75 0.29 20.57 5.84
CA VAL A 75 -0.68 19.48 6.00
C VAL A 75 -1.46 19.23 4.71
N ARG A 76 -1.86 20.28 3.98
CA ARG A 76 -2.53 20.12 2.67
C ARG A 76 -1.66 19.41 1.64
N GLU A 77 -0.37 19.72 1.61
CA GLU A 77 0.57 19.03 0.74
C GLU A 77 0.71 17.56 1.15
N LYS A 78 0.84 17.27 2.45
CA LYS A 78 0.87 15.91 2.99
C LYS A 78 -0.38 15.11 2.57
N ASN A 79 -1.56 15.70 2.75
CA ASN A 79 -2.83 15.07 2.40
C ASN A 79 -2.91 14.76 0.89
N SER A 80 -2.41 15.66 0.04
CA SER A 80 -2.36 15.44 -1.41
C SER A 80 -1.45 14.25 -1.78
N LYS A 81 -0.29 14.13 -1.13
CA LYS A 81 0.62 12.98 -1.30
C LYS A 81 0.02 11.67 -0.80
N LEU A 82 -0.70 11.71 0.33
CA LEU A 82 -1.42 10.55 0.87
C LEU A 82 -2.52 10.08 -0.08
N LEU A 83 -3.31 10.99 -0.66
CA LEU A 83 -4.32 10.65 -1.67
C LEU A 83 -3.72 9.96 -2.89
N GLY A 84 -2.58 10.46 -3.39
CA GLY A 84 -1.86 9.80 -4.47
C GLY A 84 -1.39 8.39 -4.10
N SER A 85 -0.89 8.23 -2.87
CA SER A 85 -0.42 6.94 -2.33
C SER A 85 -1.57 5.94 -2.14
N ILE A 86 -2.71 6.39 -1.61
CA ILE A 86 -3.95 5.61 -1.50
C ILE A 86 -4.37 5.08 -2.86
N LYS A 87 -4.45 5.96 -3.87
CA LYS A 87 -4.86 5.59 -5.23
C LYS A 87 -3.90 4.57 -5.86
N ALA A 88 -2.60 4.72 -5.65
CA ALA A 88 -1.60 3.78 -6.14
C ALA A 88 -1.79 2.37 -5.54
N VAL A 89 -2.03 2.29 -4.22
CA VAL A 89 -2.26 1.01 -3.52
C VAL A 89 -3.60 0.40 -3.93
N GLU A 90 -4.68 1.19 -4.02
CA GLU A 90 -5.99 0.72 -4.48
C GLU A 90 -5.94 0.16 -5.90
N ASN A 91 -5.22 0.82 -6.81
CA ASN A 91 -5.00 0.32 -8.15
C ASN A 91 -4.25 -1.02 -8.15
N LEU A 92 -3.20 -1.16 -7.33
CA LEU A 92 -2.44 -2.41 -7.24
C LEU A 92 -3.28 -3.57 -6.68
N ILE A 93 -4.10 -3.32 -5.65
CA ILE A 93 -5.03 -4.32 -5.11
C ILE A 93 -6.06 -4.72 -6.19
N SER A 94 -6.56 -3.75 -6.96
CA SER A 94 -7.56 -4.00 -8.01
C SER A 94 -7.05 -4.86 -9.18
N ILE A 95 -5.72 -4.92 -9.41
CA ILE A 95 -5.12 -5.80 -10.44
C ILE A 95 -5.31 -7.29 -10.10
N LYS A 96 -5.57 -7.65 -8.84
CA LYS A 96 -5.74 -9.04 -8.39
C LYS A 96 -7.15 -9.62 -8.55
N HIS A 97 -8.10 -8.86 -9.13
CA HIS A 97 -9.50 -9.28 -9.31
C HIS A 97 -9.87 -9.56 -10.77
#